data_AF-A0A3P6TTJ7-F1
#
_entry.id   AF-A0A3P6TTJ7-F1
#
_cell.length_a   1.000
_cell.length_b   1.000
_cell.length_c   1.000
_cell.angle_alpha   90.00
_cell.angle_beta   90.00
_cell.angle_gamma   90.00
#
_symmetry.space_group_name_H-M   'P 1'
#
loop_
_entity.id
_entity.type
_entity.pdbx_description
1 polymer ?
#
loop_
_entity_poly.entity_id
_entity_poly.type
_entity_poly.pdbx_seq_one_letter_code
_entity_poly.pdbx_strand_id
1 'polypeptide(L)'
;MIRVILQDCHARLCKNRQRIDEEKTKCFESMGENCTKLLQQRVAERAGEHKAKQEASLAIKFRKLPRQNSSKAEKLVHNLSSKKLTEEQMQVLRHEASFNTADARPANMVATADSILSQTEATDETKNRIRHQVSSLLMTHRPLDALSKVEGWRSHTVS
;
A
#
# COMPACT_ATOMS: atom_id res chain seq x y z
N MET A 1 -0.94 9.32 -20.95
CA MET A 1 -0.66 8.03 -20.28
C MET A 1 -0.26 8.17 -18.81
N ILE A 2 0.72 9.00 -18.43
CA ILE A 2 1.08 9.23 -17.01
C ILE A 2 -0.11 9.73 -16.17
N ARG A 3 -0.91 10.65 -16.73
CA ARG A 3 -2.17 11.12 -16.10
C ARG A 3 -3.13 9.97 -15.78
N VAL A 4 -3.21 8.96 -16.66
CA VAL A 4 -4.09 7.79 -16.49
C VAL A 4 -3.59 6.93 -15.33
N ILE A 5 -2.28 6.70 -15.24
CA ILE A 5 -1.67 5.96 -14.12
C ILE A 5 -1.90 6.69 -12.79
N LEU A 6 -1.73 8.02 -12.76
CA LEU A 6 -1.96 8.81 -11.55
C LEU A 6 -3.43 8.80 -11.11
N GLN A 7 -4.37 8.91 -12.05
CA GLN A 7 -5.80 8.84 -11.76
C GLN A 7 -6.22 7.45 -11.25
N ASP A 8 -5.72 6.39 -11.89
CA ASP A 8 -5.93 5.01 -11.47
C ASP A 8 -5.37 4.76 -10.05
N CYS A 9 -4.15 5.22 -9.76
CA CYS A 9 -3.59 5.18 -8.40
C CYS A 9 -4.46 5.90 -7.39
N HIS A 10 -4.93 7.11 -7.71
CA HIS A 10 -5.79 7.88 -6.82
C HIS A 10 -7.11 7.15 -6.53
N ALA A 11 -7.76 6.60 -7.57
CA ALA A 11 -8.99 5.84 -7.42
C ALA A 11 -8.81 4.58 -6.54
N ARG A 12 -7.72 3.83 -6.74
CA ARG A 12 -7.38 2.67 -5.90
C ARG A 12 -7.11 3.06 -4.45
N LEU A 13 -6.37 4.15 -4.21
CA LEU A 13 -6.08 4.64 -2.86
C LEU A 13 -7.38 5.03 -2.15
N CYS A 14 -8.29 5.73 -2.82
CA CYS A 14 -9.62 6.05 -2.28
C CYS A 14 -10.41 4.79 -1.92
N LYS A 15 -10.47 3.81 -2.83
CA LYS A 15 -11.20 2.55 -2.60
C LYS A 15 -10.59 1.73 -1.45
N ASN A 16 -9.27 1.65 -1.37
CA ASN A 16 -8.58 0.94 -0.28
C ASN A 16 -8.81 1.62 1.06
N ARG A 17 -8.78 2.96 1.10
CA ARG A 17 -9.10 3.72 2.31
C ARG A 17 -10.51 3.41 2.81
N GLN A 18 -11.49 3.45 1.91
CA GLN A 18 -12.88 3.12 2.26
C GLN A 18 -13.00 1.70 2.86
N ARG A 19 -12.38 0.70 2.22
CA ARG A 19 -12.40 -0.69 2.73
C ARG A 19 -11.70 -0.83 4.08
N ILE A 20 -10.59 -0.12 4.30
CA ILE A 20 -9.92 -0.10 5.60
C ILE A 20 -10.84 0.49 6.68
N ASP A 21 -11.54 1.59 6.37
CA ASP A 21 -12.46 2.24 7.30
C ASP A 21 -13.68 1.34 7.62
N GLU A 22 -14.22 0.62 6.63
CA GLU A 22 -15.29 -0.37 6.80
C GLU A 22 -14.86 -1.53 7.72
N GLU A 23 -13.71 -2.16 7.44
CA GLU A 23 -13.19 -3.27 8.26
C GLU A 23 -12.79 -2.81 9.67
N LYS A 24 -12.27 -1.59 9.81
CA LYS A 24 -11.98 -0.97 11.10
C LYS A 24 -13.25 -0.83 11.94
N THR A 25 -14.35 -0.40 11.32
CA THR A 25 -15.66 -0.28 11.99
C THR A 25 -16.16 -1.64 12.48
N LYS A 26 -16.15 -2.67 11.62
CA LYS A 26 -16.56 -4.03 11.99
C LYS A 26 -15.73 -4.62 13.14
N CYS A 27 -14.43 -4.32 13.15
CA CYS A 27 -13.54 -4.74 14.23
C CYS A 27 -13.91 -4.06 15.56
N PHE A 28 -14.24 -2.76 15.53
CA PHE A 28 -14.63 -2.01 16.72
C PHE A 28 -15.95 -2.44 17.34
N GLU A 29 -16.95 -2.76 16.52
CA GLU A 29 -18.23 -3.33 16.98
C GLU A 29 -18.04 -4.66 17.72
N SER A 30 -16.96 -5.39 17.42
CA SER A 30 -16.71 -6.73 17.96
C SER A 30 -15.95 -6.80 19.29
N MET A 31 -15.17 -5.78 19.66
CA MET A 31 -14.16 -5.86 20.73
C MET A 31 -14.47 -5.01 21.98
N GLY A 32 -15.52 -4.17 21.94
CA GLY A 32 -15.83 -3.22 23.01
C GLY A 32 -14.93 -1.96 22.99
N GLU A 33 -15.41 -0.88 23.61
CA GLU A 33 -14.86 0.48 23.44
C GLU A 33 -13.42 0.65 23.96
N ASN A 34 -13.08 -0.02 25.07
CA ASN A 34 -11.75 0.09 25.70
C ASN A 34 -10.66 -0.63 24.88
N CYS A 35 -10.93 -1.86 24.43
CA CYS A 35 -10.00 -2.60 23.57
C CYS A 35 -9.80 -1.90 22.23
N THR A 36 -10.88 -1.31 21.69
CA THR A 36 -10.88 -0.51 20.46
C THR A 36 -9.93 0.69 20.53
N LYS A 37 -9.99 1.48 21.61
CA LYS A 37 -9.12 2.66 21.80
C LYS A 37 -7.64 2.27 21.88
N LEU A 38 -7.32 1.22 22.64
CA LEU A 38 -5.95 0.72 22.79
C LEU A 38 -5.39 0.16 21.48
N LEU A 39 -6.20 -0.59 20.73
CA LEU A 39 -5.82 -1.13 19.42
C LEU A 39 -5.61 -0.02 18.39
N GLN A 40 -6.47 0.99 18.35
CA GLN A 40 -6.31 2.12 17.45
C GLN A 40 -5.00 2.88 17.70
N GLN A 41 -4.66 3.12 18.97
CA GLN A 41 -3.41 3.76 19.34
C GLN A 41 -2.20 2.94 18.86
N ARG A 42 -2.18 1.65 19.19
CA ARG A 42 -1.06 0.75 18.82
C ARG A 42 -0.88 0.59 17.32
N VAL A 43 -1.98 0.52 16.56
CA VAL A 43 -1.93 0.48 15.10
C VAL A 43 -1.35 1.79 14.54
N ALA A 44 -1.74 2.94 15.08
CA ALA A 44 -1.22 4.23 14.64
C ALA A 44 0.29 4.36 14.93
N GLU A 45 0.74 3.95 16.12
CA GLU A 45 2.16 3.93 16.49
C GLU A 45 2.97 3.04 15.53
N ARG A 46 2.51 1.79 15.30
CA ARG A 46 3.20 0.84 14.40
C ARG A 46 3.21 1.30 12.95
N ALA A 47 2.14 1.92 12.47
CA ALA A 47 2.09 2.52 11.15
C ALA A 47 3.11 3.67 11.02
N GLY A 48 3.22 4.51 12.05
CA GLY A 48 4.22 5.57 12.13
C GLY A 48 5.66 5.05 12.09
N GLU A 49 5.97 4.04 12.91
CA GLU A 49 7.30 3.39 12.90
C GLU A 49 7.66 2.79 11.55
N HIS A 50 6.72 2.09 10.92
CA HIS A 50 6.92 1.49 9.61
C HIS A 50 7.19 2.56 8.55
N LYS A 51 6.40 3.63 8.55
CA LYS A 51 6.58 4.78 7.66
C LYS A 51 7.97 5.41 7.84
N ALA A 52 8.38 5.67 9.07
CA ALA A 52 9.70 6.26 9.36
C ALA A 52 10.85 5.36 8.86
N LYS A 53 10.74 4.03 9.04
CA LYS A 53 11.73 3.07 8.51
C LYS A 53 11.78 3.08 6.98
N GLN A 54 10.62 3.15 6.33
CA GLN A 54 10.54 3.22 4.88
C GLN A 54 11.15 4.53 4.35
N GLU A 55 10.83 5.68 4.97
CA GLU A 55 11.39 6.98 4.63
C GLU A 55 12.91 7.01 4.81
N ALA A 56 13.44 6.45 5.89
CA ALA A 56 14.88 6.33 6.10
C ALA A 56 15.57 5.48 5.01
N SER A 57 14.96 4.34 4.65
CA SER A 57 15.46 3.48 3.56
C SER A 57 15.45 4.21 2.22
N LEU A 58 14.36 4.93 1.92
CA LEU A 58 14.24 5.74 0.71
C LEU A 58 15.29 6.85 0.69
N ALA A 59 15.50 7.57 1.79
CA ALA A 59 16.51 8.62 1.87
C ALA A 59 17.93 8.11 1.56
N ILE A 60 18.28 6.91 2.05
CA ILE A 60 19.56 6.26 1.73
C ILE A 60 19.64 5.92 0.24
N LYS A 61 18.58 5.34 -0.34
CA LYS A 61 18.53 5.02 -1.78
C LYS A 61 18.66 6.30 -2.63
N PHE A 62 17.98 7.38 -2.26
CA PHE A 62 18.07 8.67 -2.94
C PHE A 62 19.49 9.24 -2.95
N ARG A 63 20.24 9.09 -1.85
CA ARG A 63 21.65 9.54 -1.78
C ARG A 63 22.59 8.74 -2.70
N LYS A 64 22.24 7.50 -3.05
CA LYS A 64 23.02 6.63 -3.94
C LYS A 64 22.73 6.88 -5.43
N LEU A 65 21.66 7.62 -5.74
CA LEU A 65 21.37 7.99 -7.12
C LEU A 65 22.38 9.04 -7.60
N PRO A 66 22.90 8.95 -8.85
CA PRO A 66 23.77 9.97 -9.40
C PRO A 66 23.10 11.34 -9.28
N ARG A 67 23.79 12.33 -8.69
CA ARG A 67 23.35 13.72 -8.78
C ARG A 67 23.25 14.05 -10.27
N GLN A 68 22.07 14.46 -10.74
CA GLN A 68 21.98 15.15 -12.01
C GLN A 68 22.90 16.37 -11.90
N ASN A 69 24.00 16.32 -12.62
CA ASN A 69 24.95 17.39 -12.86
C ASN A 69 24.15 18.60 -13.35
N SER A 70 23.89 19.53 -12.43
CA SER A 70 23.17 20.77 -12.68
C SER A 70 24.04 21.72 -13.48
N SER A 71 24.12 21.51 -14.79
CA SER A 71 24.41 22.60 -15.70
C SER A 71 23.11 23.40 -15.86
N LYS A 72 22.97 24.44 -15.03
CA LYS A 72 22.07 25.60 -15.23
C LYS A 72 20.67 25.28 -15.77
N ALA A 73 19.87 24.51 -15.02
CA ALA A 73 18.43 24.41 -15.27
C ALA A 73 17.69 25.38 -14.36
N GLU A 74 17.61 26.62 -14.82
CA GLU A 74 16.65 27.60 -14.36
C GLU A 74 15.25 26.98 -14.33
N LYS A 75 14.77 26.70 -13.12
CA LYS A 75 13.35 26.55 -12.75
C LYS A 75 12.44 25.83 -13.75
N LEU A 76 12.87 24.71 -14.33
CA LEU A 76 12.00 23.92 -15.19
C LEU A 76 11.44 22.75 -14.38
N VAL A 77 10.38 23.03 -13.61
CA VAL A 77 9.45 22.00 -13.16
C VAL A 77 8.81 21.44 -14.42
N HIS A 78 9.48 20.49 -15.05
CA HIS A 78 8.94 19.79 -16.19
C HIS A 78 7.71 19.03 -15.71
N ASN A 79 6.55 19.44 -16.17
CA ASN A 79 5.35 18.65 -16.00
C ASN A 79 5.62 17.27 -16.61
N LEU A 80 5.68 16.22 -15.79
CA LEU A 80 5.90 14.84 -16.25
C LEU A 80 4.90 14.45 -17.34
N SER A 81 3.72 15.10 -17.38
CA SER A 81 2.72 14.93 -18.43
C SER A 81 3.23 15.12 -19.86
N SER A 82 4.29 15.91 -20.10
CA SER A 82 4.81 16.21 -21.44
C SER A 82 6.10 15.47 -21.80
N LYS A 83 6.69 14.72 -20.88
CA LYS A 83 7.92 13.94 -21.13
C LYS A 83 7.59 12.54 -21.63
N LYS A 84 8.15 12.15 -22.78
CA LYS A 84 8.08 10.76 -23.27
C LYS A 84 8.99 9.90 -22.39
N LEU A 85 8.40 8.98 -21.63
CA LEU A 85 9.12 8.03 -20.80
C LEU A 85 9.64 6.88 -21.67
N THR A 86 10.80 6.31 -21.32
CA THR A 86 11.27 5.07 -21.95
C THR A 86 10.43 3.89 -21.46
N GLU A 87 10.46 2.77 -22.20
CA GLU A 87 9.66 1.59 -21.84
C GLU A 87 10.07 1.03 -20.46
N GLU A 88 11.35 1.08 -20.13
CA GLU A 88 11.87 0.65 -18.83
C GLU A 88 11.36 1.55 -17.70
N GLN A 89 11.35 2.88 -17.92
CA GLN A 89 10.80 3.82 -16.95
C GLN A 89 9.29 3.63 -16.77
N MET A 90 8.58 3.31 -17.85
CA MET A 90 7.16 2.98 -17.78
C MET A 90 6.92 1.67 -17.05
N GLN A 91 7.76 0.66 -17.25
CA GLN A 91 7.63 -0.64 -16.60
C GLN A 91 7.90 -0.52 -15.09
N VAL A 92 8.93 0.25 -14.70
CA VAL A 92 9.21 0.59 -13.30
C VAL A 92 8.05 1.37 -12.69
N LEU A 93 7.53 2.39 -13.36
CA LEU A 93 6.39 3.16 -12.85
C LEU A 93 5.13 2.32 -12.72
N ARG A 94 4.87 1.39 -13.65
CA ARG A 94 3.72 0.48 -13.55
C ARG A 94 3.88 -0.50 -12.39
N HIS A 95 5.08 -1.03 -12.19
CA HIS A 95 5.40 -1.90 -11.06
C HIS A 95 5.22 -1.18 -9.72
N GLU A 96 5.83 0.00 -9.55
CA GLU A 96 5.75 0.80 -8.32
C GLU A 96 4.34 1.39 -8.08
N ALA A 97 3.62 1.74 -9.15
CA ALA A 97 2.24 2.22 -9.07
C ALA A 97 1.24 1.10 -8.77
N SER A 98 1.57 -0.14 -9.13
CA SER A 98 0.81 -1.30 -8.70
C SER A 98 1.05 -1.47 -7.20
N PHE A 99 0.02 -1.15 -6.40
CA PHE A 99 0.05 -1.36 -4.97
C PHE A 99 -0.03 -2.87 -4.74
N ASN A 100 1.10 -3.56 -4.87
CA ASN A 100 1.14 -4.99 -4.70
C ASN A 100 1.04 -5.30 -3.21
N THR A 101 -0.13 -5.76 -2.76
CA THR A 101 -0.30 -6.30 -1.40
C THR A 101 0.63 -7.49 -1.13
N ALA A 102 1.25 -8.10 -2.15
CA ALA A 102 2.31 -9.10 -1.96
C ALA A 102 3.61 -8.54 -1.32
N ASP A 103 3.90 -7.25 -1.48
CA ASP A 103 5.09 -6.63 -0.85
C ASP A 103 4.92 -6.56 0.68
N ALA A 104 3.68 -6.45 1.15
CA ALA A 104 3.36 -6.69 2.55
C ALA A 104 3.34 -8.20 2.79
N ARG A 105 4.51 -8.78 3.14
CA ARG A 105 4.63 -10.23 3.44
C ARG A 105 3.51 -10.65 4.41
N PRO A 106 2.55 -11.50 4.01
CA PRO A 106 1.40 -11.86 4.85
C PRO A 106 1.83 -12.40 6.22
N ALA A 107 2.94 -13.15 6.28
CA ALA A 107 3.53 -13.63 7.51
C ALA A 107 3.93 -12.51 8.50
N ASN A 108 4.44 -11.38 8.01
CA ASN A 108 4.82 -10.24 8.86
C ASN A 108 3.58 -9.51 9.39
N MET A 109 2.49 -9.47 8.62
CA MET A 109 1.21 -8.91 9.06
C MET A 109 0.57 -9.78 10.14
N VAL A 110 0.55 -11.11 9.95
CA VAL A 110 0.06 -12.08 10.96
C VAL A 110 0.87 -11.96 12.25
N ALA A 111 2.20 -12.01 12.17
CA ALA A 111 3.06 -11.88 13.35
C ALA A 111 2.86 -10.54 14.08
N THR A 112 2.61 -9.46 13.33
CA THR A 112 2.32 -8.15 13.92
C THR A 112 0.94 -8.13 14.58
N ALA A 113 -0.08 -8.70 13.95
CA ALA A 113 -1.42 -8.81 14.53
C ALA A 113 -1.41 -9.66 15.81
N ASP A 114 -0.73 -10.81 15.80
CA ASP A 114 -0.61 -11.68 16.98
C ASP A 114 0.18 -11.02 18.11
N SER A 115 1.26 -10.29 17.78
CA SER A 115 2.00 -9.49 18.77
C SER A 115 1.12 -8.38 19.37
N ILE A 116 0.27 -7.76 18.55
CA ILE A 116 -0.66 -6.72 19.01
C ILE A 116 -1.72 -7.31 19.96
N LEU A 117 -2.31 -8.45 19.57
CA LEU A 117 -3.31 -9.17 20.35
C LEU A 117 -2.75 -9.70 21.67
N SER A 118 -1.51 -10.19 21.68
CA SER A 118 -0.87 -10.77 22.87
C SER A 118 -0.65 -9.77 24.00
N GLN A 119 -0.51 -8.47 23.69
CA GLN A 119 -0.37 -7.42 24.72
C GLN A 119 -1.66 -6.65 24.98
N THR A 120 -2.79 -7.12 24.45
CA THR A 120 -4.11 -6.54 24.71
C THR A 120 -4.83 -7.35 25.80
N GLU A 121 -5.52 -6.70 26.73
CA GLU A 121 -6.31 -7.33 27.80
C GLU A 121 -7.65 -7.92 27.33
N ALA A 122 -7.81 -8.16 26.02
CA ALA A 122 -9.02 -8.76 25.46
C ALA A 122 -9.17 -10.23 25.89
N THR A 123 -10.41 -10.72 25.96
CA THR A 123 -10.71 -12.14 26.24
C THR A 123 -10.15 -13.04 25.13
N ASP A 124 -9.82 -14.29 25.48
CA ASP A 124 -9.24 -15.24 24.51
C ASP A 124 -10.18 -15.52 23.33
N GLU A 125 -11.49 -15.52 23.57
CA GLU A 125 -12.51 -15.65 22.54
C GLU A 125 -12.49 -14.48 21.54
N THR A 126 -12.33 -13.25 22.05
CA THR A 126 -12.21 -12.04 21.23
C THR A 126 -10.91 -12.04 20.42
N LYS A 127 -9.78 -12.40 21.04
CA LYS A 127 -8.49 -12.55 20.36
C LYS A 127 -8.57 -13.61 19.26
N ASN A 128 -9.25 -14.73 19.50
CA ASN A 128 -9.37 -15.79 18.51
C ASN A 128 -10.25 -15.37 17.32
N ARG A 129 -11.34 -14.66 17.58
CA ARG A 129 -12.20 -14.10 16.54
C ARG A 129 -11.46 -13.11 15.64
N ILE A 130 -10.61 -12.24 16.21
CA ILE A 130 -9.79 -11.31 15.44
C ILE A 130 -8.75 -12.06 14.60
N ARG A 131 -8.08 -13.09 15.15
CA ARG A 131 -7.16 -13.95 14.37
C ARG A 131 -7.85 -14.60 13.18
N HIS A 132 -9.08 -15.07 13.36
CA HIS A 132 -9.88 -15.64 12.27
C HIS A 132 -10.27 -14.60 11.22
N GLN A 133 -10.66 -13.39 11.63
CA GLN A 133 -10.96 -12.30 10.70
C GLN A 133 -9.72 -11.85 9.92
N VAL A 134 -8.59 -11.66 10.60
CA VAL A 134 -7.30 -11.31 9.97
C VAL A 134 -6.88 -12.40 8.98
N SER A 135 -6.96 -13.67 9.36
CA SER A 135 -6.67 -14.79 8.47
C SER A 135 -7.62 -14.84 7.26
N SER A 136 -8.92 -14.63 7.46
CA SER A 136 -9.91 -14.59 6.38
C SER A 136 -9.66 -13.43 5.41
N LEU A 137 -9.31 -12.25 5.93
CA LEU A 137 -8.94 -11.08 5.14
C LEU A 137 -7.66 -11.34 4.32
N LEU A 138 -6.67 -11.99 4.91
CA LEU A 138 -5.44 -12.36 4.18
C LEU A 138 -5.70 -13.39 3.08
N MET A 139 -6.63 -14.33 3.29
CA MET A 139 -7.00 -15.34 2.28
C MET A 139 -7.82 -14.76 1.12
N THR A 140 -8.71 -13.80 1.40
CA THR A 140 -9.46 -13.08 0.36
C THR A 140 -8.56 -12.13 -0.46
N HIS A 141 -7.45 -11.70 0.13
CA HIS A 141 -6.42 -10.86 -0.49
C HIS A 141 -5.16 -11.65 -0.88
N ARG A 142 -5.31 -12.93 -1.28
CA ARG A 142 -4.23 -13.69 -1.95
C ARG A 142 -3.58 -12.76 -2.98
N PRO A 143 -2.24 -12.61 -2.98
CA PRO A 143 -1.58 -11.75 -3.95
C PRO A 143 -2.05 -12.24 -5.32
N LEU A 144 -2.87 -11.43 -5.99
CA LEU A 144 -3.19 -11.67 -7.38
C LEU A 144 -1.82 -11.65 -8.03
N ASP A 145 -1.37 -12.81 -8.51
CA ASP A 145 -0.22 -12.91 -9.39
C ASP A 145 -0.35 -11.75 -10.37
N ALA A 146 0.68 -10.89 -10.35
CA ALA A 146 0.69 -9.60 -11.04
C ALA A 146 0.02 -9.73 -12.40
N LEU A 147 -1.15 -9.09 -12.55
CA LEU A 147 -1.85 -8.94 -13.83
C LEU A 147 -1.80 -10.19 -14.70
N SER A 148 -2.68 -11.17 -14.47
CA SER A 148 -2.88 -12.21 -15.48
C SER A 148 -3.30 -11.55 -16.80
N LYS A 149 -2.37 -11.60 -17.74
CA LYS A 149 -2.49 -11.36 -19.18
C LYS A 149 -3.17 -10.04 -19.61
N VAL A 150 -2.33 -9.20 -20.20
CA VAL A 150 -2.65 -8.37 -21.36
C VAL A 150 -3.57 -9.12 -22.34
N GLU A 151 -4.88 -8.89 -22.29
CA GLU A 151 -5.79 -9.08 -23.42
C GLU A 151 -6.88 -8.00 -23.34
N GLY A 152 -6.75 -6.95 -24.17
CA GLY A 152 -7.74 -5.86 -24.17
C GLY A 152 -7.31 -4.54 -24.83
N TRP A 153 -6.08 -4.42 -25.33
CA TRP A 153 -5.68 -3.29 -26.17
C TRP A 153 -5.16 -3.77 -27.52
N ARG A 154 -5.93 -4.66 -28.19
CA ARG A 154 -5.77 -4.85 -29.64
C ARG A 154 -6.63 -3.81 -30.36
N SER A 155 -5.90 -2.91 -31.02
CA SER A 155 -6.22 -2.29 -32.31
C SER A 155 -7.62 -1.73 -32.50
N HIS A 156 -7.78 -0.42 -32.30
CA HIS A 156 -8.65 0.38 -33.16
C HIS A 156 -7.86 1.58 -33.66
N THR A 157 -7.12 1.37 -34.74
CA THR A 157 -6.77 2.43 -35.70
C THR A 157 -7.36 2.04 -37.05
N VAL A 158 -8.35 2.84 -37.45
CA VAL A 158 -8.68 3.27 -38.82
C VAL A 158 -9.20 2.23 -39.80
N SER A 159 -10.47 2.40 -40.18
CA SER A 159 -10.84 2.87 -41.52
C SER A 159 -12.07 3.76 -41.41
#